data_AF-A0A920E4U9-F1
#
_entry.id   AF-A0A920E4U9-F1
#
_cell.length_a   1.000
_cell.length_b   1.000
_cell.length_c   1.000
_cell.angle_alpha   90.00
_cell.angle_beta   90.00
_cell.angle_gamma   90.00
#
_symmetry.space_group_name_H-M   'P 1'
#
loop_
_entity.id
_entity.type
_entity.pdbx_description
1 polymer ?
#
loop_
_entity_poly.entity_id
_entity_poly.type
_entity_poly.pdbx_seq_one_letter_code
_entity_poly.pdbx_strand_id
1 'polypeptide(L)'
;MGASKAITQFFFDVNSYFDFIDGAIKRGINIPIIPGILPVTNCKRTMEFAKKMNCKMPKSLLDMFVGLDSDPQTRKLVATTIVYEQCRKLLDGEVKDFHFYTLNRADLSFAICHILGIRTLKD
;
A
#
# COMPACT_ATOMS: atom_id res chain seq x y z
N MET A 1 -22.66 12.52 -13.32
CA MET A 1 -21.20 12.30 -13.37
C MET A 1 -20.93 10.90 -13.94
N GLY A 2 -19.74 10.65 -14.52
CA GLY A 2 -19.43 9.45 -15.31
C GLY A 2 -18.04 8.83 -15.07
N ALA A 3 -17.50 8.91 -13.85
CA ALA A 3 -16.26 8.21 -13.51
C ALA A 3 -16.47 6.69 -13.57
N SER A 4 -15.53 5.95 -14.15
CA SER A 4 -15.62 4.49 -14.33
C SER A 4 -14.86 3.69 -13.28
N LYS A 5 -13.92 4.30 -12.57
CA LYS A 5 -13.14 3.72 -11.46
C LYS A 5 -12.70 4.82 -10.49
N ALA A 6 -12.35 4.44 -9.28
CA ALA A 6 -11.70 5.30 -8.30
C ALA A 6 -10.39 4.65 -7.80
N ILE A 7 -9.48 5.49 -7.30
CA ILE A 7 -8.24 5.05 -6.63
C ILE A 7 -8.25 5.68 -5.24
N THR A 8 -8.03 4.88 -4.20
CA THR A 8 -7.97 5.40 -2.83
C THR A 8 -6.67 6.17 -2.61
N GLN A 9 -6.65 7.06 -1.62
CA GLN A 9 -5.40 7.47 -1.00
C GLN A 9 -4.70 6.24 -0.38
N PHE A 10 -3.38 6.33 -0.12
CA PHE A 10 -2.68 5.29 0.61
C PHE A 10 -3.17 5.13 2.04
N PHE A 11 -3.08 3.88 2.52
CA PHE A 11 -3.42 3.47 3.87
C PHE A 11 -2.40 2.45 4.36
N PHE A 12 -2.34 2.24 5.68
CA PHE A 12 -1.50 1.21 6.30
C PHE A 12 -2.30 0.12 7.00
N ASP A 13 -3.57 0.40 7.32
CA ASP A 13 -4.51 -0.54 7.89
C ASP A 13 -5.47 -1.04 6.81
N VAL A 14 -5.44 -2.34 6.54
CA VAL A 14 -6.26 -2.98 5.52
C VAL A 14 -7.74 -2.99 5.90
N ASN A 15 -8.07 -3.03 7.19
CA ASN A 15 -9.47 -3.01 7.64
C ASN A 15 -10.12 -1.67 7.28
N SER A 16 -9.39 -0.55 7.44
CA SER A 16 -9.84 0.77 7.03
C SER A 16 -10.23 0.85 5.54
N TYR A 17 -9.57 0.07 4.67
CA TYR A 17 -9.96 -0.01 3.25
C TYR A 17 -11.28 -0.75 3.08
N PHE A 18 -11.45 -1.92 3.68
CA PHE A 18 -12.69 -2.70 3.56
C PHE A 18 -13.89 -2.00 4.19
N ASP A 19 -13.72 -1.36 5.35
CA ASP A 19 -14.77 -0.53 5.97
C ASP A 19 -15.21 0.62 5.04
N PHE A 20 -14.25 1.19 4.30
CA PHE A 20 -14.54 2.22 3.30
C PHE A 20 -15.31 1.66 2.09
N ILE A 21 -14.91 0.48 1.58
CA ILE A 21 -15.62 -0.21 0.49
C ILE A 21 -17.06 -0.51 0.90
N ASP A 22 -17.29 -1.09 2.07
CA ASP A 22 -18.62 -1.37 2.61
C ASP A 22 -19.46 -0.08 2.72
N GLY A 23 -18.85 1.00 3.19
CA GLY A 23 -19.48 2.32 3.26
C GLY A 23 -19.86 2.89 1.89
N ALA A 24 -19.04 2.66 0.86
CA ALA A 24 -19.28 3.10 -0.51
C ALA A 24 -20.43 2.30 -1.15
N ILE A 25 -20.44 0.97 -0.99
CA ILE A 25 -21.49 0.07 -1.47
C ILE A 25 -22.83 0.44 -0.85
N LYS A 26 -22.89 0.67 0.46
CA LYS A 26 -24.11 1.11 1.18
C LYS A 26 -24.68 2.43 0.66
N ARG A 27 -23.88 3.24 -0.06
CA ARG A 27 -24.28 4.51 -0.67
C ARG A 27 -24.53 4.40 -2.18
N GLY A 28 -24.53 3.20 -2.74
CA GLY A 28 -24.78 2.93 -4.16
C GLY A 28 -23.58 3.19 -5.08
N ILE A 29 -22.36 3.28 -4.54
CA ILE A 29 -21.14 3.41 -5.34
C ILE A 29 -20.66 2.00 -5.74
N ASN A 30 -20.90 1.64 -7.01
CA ASN A 30 -20.61 0.30 -7.55
C ASN A 30 -19.45 0.27 -8.56
N ILE A 31 -18.76 1.39 -8.77
CA ILE A 31 -17.55 1.40 -9.61
C ILE A 31 -16.38 0.75 -8.87
N PRO A 32 -15.42 0.11 -9.56
CA PRO A 32 -14.21 -0.42 -8.92
C PRO A 32 -13.45 0.68 -8.18
N ILE A 33 -13.09 0.40 -6.92
CA ILE A 33 -12.26 1.26 -6.09
C ILE A 33 -10.94 0.52 -5.87
N ILE A 34 -9.86 1.04 -6.46
CA ILE A 34 -8.53 0.41 -6.44
C ILE A 34 -7.75 0.91 -5.22
N PRO A 35 -7.16 0.04 -4.38
CA PRO A 35 -6.33 0.49 -3.28
C PRO A 35 -5.05 1.17 -3.78
N GLY A 36 -4.79 2.36 -3.26
CA GLY A 36 -3.50 3.03 -3.36
C GLY A 36 -2.51 2.45 -2.34
N ILE A 37 -1.37 1.94 -2.80
CA ILE A 37 -0.32 1.35 -1.97
C ILE A 37 0.91 2.24 -2.01
N LEU A 38 1.40 2.66 -0.84
CA LEU A 38 2.61 3.46 -0.70
C LEU A 38 3.77 2.61 -0.17
N PRO A 39 4.80 2.31 -0.97
CA PRO A 39 5.95 1.56 -0.51
C PRO A 39 6.84 2.37 0.45
N VAL A 40 6.91 1.96 1.72
CA VAL A 40 7.57 2.73 2.81
C VAL A 40 9.09 2.55 2.82
N THR A 41 9.81 3.23 1.93
CA THR A 41 11.30 3.12 1.89
C THR A 41 12.03 3.96 2.94
N ASN A 42 11.40 5.02 3.44
CA ASN A 42 11.94 5.90 4.48
C ASN A 42 10.83 6.20 5.49
N CYS A 43 10.90 5.54 6.65
CA CYS A 43 9.89 5.66 7.71
C CYS A 43 9.68 7.12 8.16
N LYS A 44 10.75 7.92 8.33
CA LYS A 44 10.64 9.34 8.72
C LYS A 44 9.84 10.16 7.71
N ARG A 45 10.21 10.06 6.43
CA ARG A 45 9.50 10.79 5.36
C ARG A 45 8.06 10.29 5.20
N THR A 46 7.84 8.99 5.32
CA THR A 46 6.50 8.41 5.25
C THR A 46 5.63 8.88 6.41
N MET A 47 6.16 8.99 7.64
CA MET A 47 5.42 9.56 8.78
C MET A 47 4.99 11.00 8.52
N GLU A 48 5.88 11.84 7.99
CA GLU A 48 5.55 13.23 7.65
C GLU A 48 4.46 13.30 6.57
N PHE A 49 4.56 12.45 5.55
CA PHE A 49 3.58 12.40 4.48
C PHE A 49 2.23 11.86 4.96
N ALA A 50 2.23 10.83 5.79
CA ALA A 50 1.02 10.25 6.40
C ALA A 50 0.30 11.26 7.29
N LYS A 51 1.03 12.03 8.11
CA LYS A 51 0.47 13.13 8.91
C LYS A 51 -0.24 14.18 8.06
N LYS A 52 0.34 14.56 6.92
CA LYS A 52 -0.27 15.53 5.98
C LYS A 52 -1.56 15.02 5.33
N MET A 53 -1.68 13.70 5.18
CA MET A 53 -2.85 13.06 4.54
C MET A 53 -3.87 12.51 5.55
N ASN A 54 -3.74 12.86 6.83
CA ASN A 54 -4.54 12.32 7.93
C ASN A 54 -4.59 10.77 7.96
N CYS A 55 -3.51 10.14 7.48
CA CYS A 55 -3.36 8.70 7.45
C CYS A 55 -2.57 8.26 8.69
N LYS A 56 -3.16 7.39 9.52
CA LYS A 56 -2.51 6.88 10.73
C LYS A 56 -1.65 5.68 10.38
N MET A 57 -0.37 5.73 10.72
CA MET A 57 0.50 4.56 10.65
C MET A 57 0.42 3.80 11.99
N PRO A 58 0.07 2.51 11.99
CA PRO A 58 0.04 1.69 13.20
C PRO A 58 1.39 1.72 13.93
N LYS A 59 1.34 1.75 15.27
CA LYS A 59 2.55 1.72 16.11
C LYS A 59 3.42 0.49 15.82
N SER A 60 2.80 -0.67 15.62
CA SER A 60 3.50 -1.89 15.25
C SER A 60 4.36 -1.74 14.00
N LEU A 61 3.90 -1.00 12.98
CA LEU A 61 4.69 -0.72 11.79
C LEU A 61 5.85 0.23 12.07
N LEU A 62 5.63 1.23 12.93
CA LEU A 62 6.69 2.16 13.36
C LEU A 62 7.81 1.43 14.10
N ASP A 63 7.43 0.54 15.01
CA ASP A 63 8.35 -0.22 15.86
C ASP A 63 9.29 -1.11 15.02
N MET A 64 8.83 -1.61 13.86
CA MET A 64 9.67 -2.38 12.92
C MET A 64 10.82 -1.57 12.31
N PHE A 65 10.74 -0.23 12.32
CA PHE A 65 11.78 0.64 11.76
C PHE A 65 12.76 1.19 12.82
N VAL A 66 12.54 0.92 14.11
CA VAL A 66 13.38 1.41 15.20
C VAL A 66 14.80 0.85 15.05
N GLY A 67 15.80 1.73 15.14
CA GLY A 67 17.22 1.35 15.02
C GLY A 67 17.74 1.16 13.59
N LEU A 68 16.89 1.26 12.57
CA LEU A 68 17.27 1.04 11.17
C LEU A 68 17.67 2.33 10.42
N ASP A 69 17.92 3.44 11.13
CA ASP A 69 18.30 4.72 10.51
C ASP A 69 19.57 4.59 9.67
N SER A 70 20.61 3.96 10.22
CA SER A 70 21.91 3.76 9.57
C SER A 70 22.01 2.47 8.75
N ASP A 71 20.93 1.67 8.67
CA ASP A 71 20.90 0.41 7.92
C ASP A 71 19.87 0.46 6.78
N PRO A 72 20.26 1.00 5.59
CA PRO A 72 19.36 1.10 4.46
C PRO A 72 18.95 -0.24 3.86
N GLN A 73 19.76 -1.29 4.00
CA GLN A 73 19.48 -2.60 3.43
C GLN A 73 18.37 -3.30 4.23
N THR A 74 18.54 -3.38 5.55
CA THR A 74 17.52 -3.97 6.44
C THR A 74 16.24 -3.16 6.40
N ARG A 75 16.32 -1.83 6.33
CA ARG A 75 15.15 -0.96 6.16
C ARG A 75 14.36 -1.26 4.88
N LYS A 76 15.05 -1.53 3.75
CA LYS A 76 14.40 -1.91 2.49
C LYS A 76 13.70 -3.27 2.61
N LEU A 77 14.31 -4.23 3.31
CA LEU A 77 13.70 -5.55 3.56
C LEU A 77 12.44 -5.43 4.41
N VAL A 78 12.51 -4.71 5.54
CA VAL A 78 11.35 -4.43 6.41
C VAL A 78 10.22 -3.75 5.63
N ALA A 79 10.55 -2.74 4.84
CA ALA A 79 9.58 -2.06 3.97
C ALA A 79 8.90 -3.01 2.98
N THR A 80 9.68 -3.89 2.35
CA THR A 80 9.17 -4.92 1.43
C THR A 80 8.20 -5.85 2.14
N THR A 81 8.57 -6.36 3.32
CA THR A 81 7.71 -7.27 4.09
C THR A 81 6.39 -6.61 4.48
N ILE A 82 6.40 -5.35 4.92
CA ILE A 82 5.19 -4.61 5.30
C ILE A 82 4.24 -4.47 4.11
N VAL A 83 4.76 -4.01 2.97
CA VAL A 83 3.95 -3.79 1.76
C VAL A 83 3.45 -5.12 1.22
N TYR A 84 4.28 -6.17 1.25
CA TYR A 84 3.89 -7.51 0.85
C TYR A 84 2.72 -8.03 1.70
N GLU A 85 2.82 -7.95 3.03
CA GLU A 85 1.73 -8.40 3.91
C GLU A 85 0.45 -7.58 3.71
N GLN A 86 0.56 -6.28 3.43
CA GLN A 86 -0.59 -5.46 3.08
C GLN A 86 -1.25 -5.95 1.78
N CYS A 87 -0.47 -6.14 0.72
CA CYS A 87 -0.99 -6.66 -0.56
C CYS A 87 -1.58 -8.07 -0.43
N ARG A 88 -0.94 -8.95 0.35
CA ARG A 88 -1.42 -10.31 0.62
C ARG A 88 -2.79 -10.29 1.29
N LYS A 89 -2.98 -9.47 2.34
CA LYS A 89 -4.28 -9.33 3.00
C LYS A 89 -5.37 -8.75 2.09
N LEU A 90 -5.00 -7.84 1.19
CA LEU A 90 -5.93 -7.30 0.20
C LEU A 90 -6.32 -8.38 -0.83
N LEU A 91 -5.37 -9.20 -1.29
CA LEU A 91 -5.64 -10.36 -2.15
C LEU A 91 -6.57 -11.37 -1.45
N ASP A 92 -6.33 -11.67 -0.17
CA ASP A 92 -7.16 -12.57 0.63
C ASP A 92 -8.61 -12.05 0.74
N GLY A 93 -8.82 -10.73 0.66
CA GLY A 93 -10.13 -10.07 0.55
C GLY A 93 -10.58 -9.81 -0.89
N GLU A 94 -10.13 -10.62 -1.83
CA GLU A 94 -10.52 -10.64 -3.25
C GLU A 94 -10.16 -9.39 -4.08
N VAL A 95 -9.28 -8.52 -3.59
CA VAL A 95 -8.80 -7.37 -4.37
C VAL A 95 -7.84 -7.84 -5.46
N LYS A 96 -8.10 -7.49 -6.72
CA LYS A 96 -7.28 -7.91 -7.88
C LYS A 96 -6.50 -6.78 -8.56
N ASP A 97 -6.89 -5.54 -8.31
CA ASP A 97 -6.26 -4.35 -8.86
C ASP A 97 -5.47 -3.62 -7.77
N PHE A 98 -4.28 -3.12 -8.09
CA PHE A 98 -3.45 -2.34 -7.16
C PHE A 98 -2.89 -1.10 -7.84
N HIS A 99 -2.83 0.02 -7.12
CA HIS A 99 -2.16 1.23 -7.58
C HIS A 99 -0.95 1.55 -6.71
N PHE A 100 0.27 1.41 -7.24
CA PHE A 100 1.49 1.70 -6.48
C PHE A 100 1.94 3.16 -6.64
N TYR A 101 2.03 3.88 -5.53
CA TYR A 101 2.69 5.20 -5.46
C TYR A 101 4.21 5.03 -5.45
N THR A 102 4.83 4.91 -6.62
CA THR A 102 6.25 4.56 -6.76
C THR A 102 7.22 5.64 -6.25
N LEU A 103 6.78 6.90 -6.18
CA LEU A 103 7.62 8.06 -5.83
C LEU A 103 8.95 8.13 -6.63
N ASN A 104 8.87 7.87 -7.93
CA ASN A 104 10.02 7.80 -8.85
C ASN A 104 11.06 6.72 -8.48
N ARG A 105 10.64 5.65 -7.78
CA ARG A 105 11.48 4.50 -7.41
C ARG A 105 10.77 3.19 -7.76
N ALA A 106 11.32 2.45 -8.72
CA ALA A 106 10.69 1.24 -9.24
C ALA A 106 10.97 0.00 -8.40
N ASP A 107 12.15 -0.13 -7.79
CA ASP A 107 12.64 -1.37 -7.18
C ASP A 107 11.64 -2.08 -6.27
N LEU A 108 11.02 -1.31 -5.36
CA LEU A 108 10.15 -1.89 -4.34
C LEU A 108 8.81 -2.33 -4.94
N SER A 109 8.19 -1.47 -5.75
CA SER A 109 6.96 -1.80 -6.47
C SER A 109 7.17 -3.00 -7.40
N PHE A 110 8.32 -3.05 -8.10
CA PHE A 110 8.69 -4.16 -8.96
C PHE A 110 8.85 -5.47 -8.16
N ALA A 111 9.58 -5.44 -7.05
CA ALA A 111 9.76 -6.59 -6.18
C ALA A 111 8.41 -7.11 -5.66
N ILE A 112 7.53 -6.22 -5.21
CA ILE A 112 6.19 -6.59 -4.74
C ILE A 112 5.37 -7.22 -5.87
N CYS A 113 5.30 -6.61 -7.06
CA CYS A 113 4.63 -7.20 -8.21
C CYS A 113 5.14 -8.63 -8.49
N HIS A 114 6.46 -8.82 -8.49
CA HIS A 114 7.07 -10.11 -8.74
C HIS A 114 6.68 -11.17 -7.68
N ILE A 115 6.67 -10.78 -6.40
CA ILE A 115 6.26 -11.66 -5.29
C ILE A 115 4.77 -12.01 -5.40
N LEU A 116 3.92 -11.07 -5.83
CA LEU A 116 2.50 -11.31 -6.10
C LEU A 116 2.24 -12.13 -7.39
N GLY A 117 3.29 -12.57 -8.08
CA GLY A 117 3.18 -13.36 -9.31
C GLY A 117 2.98 -12.53 -10.58
N ILE A 118 2.96 -11.20 -10.49
CA ILE A 118 2.88 -10.29 -11.63
C ILE A 118 4.29 -10.13 -12.19
N ARG A 119 4.57 -10.82 -13.29
CA ARG A 119 5.88 -10.85 -13.94
C ARG A 119 5.75 -10.31 -15.35
N THR A 120 6.82 -9.73 -15.88
CA THR A 120 6.92 -9.53 -17.32
C THR A 120 6.87 -10.90 -17.98
N LEU A 121 5.93 -11.09 -18.92
CA LEU A 121 5.98 -12.22 -19.83
C LEU A 121 7.32 -12.15 -20.56
N LYS A 122 8.08 -13.25 -20.55
CA LYS A 122 9.18 -13.37 -21.51
C LYS A 122 8.52 -13.46 -22.89
N ASP A 123 9.01 -12.65 -23.83
CA ASP A 123 8.86 -12.94 -25.26
C ASP A 123 9.46 -14.32 -25.58
#